data_AF-A0A6G3XFS6-F1
#
_entry.id   AF-A0A6G3XFS6-F1
#
_cell.length_a   1.000
_cell.length_b   1.000
_cell.length_c   1.000
_cell.angle_alpha   90.00
_cell.angle_beta   90.00
_cell.angle_gamma   90.00
#
_symmetry.space_group_name_H-M   'P 1'
#
loop_
_entity.id
_entity.type
_entity.pdbx_description
1 polymer ?
#
loop_
_entity_poly.entity_id
_entity_poly.type
_entity_poly.pdbx_seq_one_letter_code
_entity_poly.pdbx_strand_id
1 'polypeptide(L)'
;MNELLTAVRAGRHNEVPPLVLGLDRTGRRAALAELKELRKEARSWDWQRRDKIRKALLVAGAGCHTGAAGCAAWLGGRDLRDWGRSPYPLILAVLKDRDPAWLGDLAHRFAHRAALSDAEYTFVGELSRIARVPLPATDNLVVGWSELVSAARWRGRTRRLLTDILREDPHSPALAARLFEMPELPPQVDFYDAPDAQDNWPGALCALVEDGALDRAHLVERCVVRLMRGGRSVDQRFFLAVLLRLGATEEEEDRHLRDWTAMATDGITPVASYAQQVLVRLDARGVLSTRELADVSGAVLFRQEKKLVRAQLTLLGKALRRDASTAGELLPSVA
;
A
#
# COMPACT_ATOMS: atom_id res chain seq x y z
N MET A 1 17.80 17.60 40.74
CA MET A 1 16.89 16.76 39.93
C MET A 1 16.39 17.62 38.78
N ASN A 2 16.68 17.25 37.54
CA ASN A 2 16.34 18.02 36.34
C ASN A 2 14.81 18.27 36.27
N GLU A 3 14.37 19.52 36.06
CA GLU A 3 12.95 19.89 35.95
C GLU A 3 12.19 19.01 34.94
N LEU A 4 12.87 18.63 33.86
CA LEU A 4 12.37 17.70 32.85
C LEU A 4 11.96 16.35 33.46
N LEU A 5 12.79 15.75 34.31
CA LEU A 5 12.47 14.45 34.94
C LEU A 5 11.32 14.56 35.92
N THR A 6 11.23 15.68 36.64
CA THR A 6 10.10 15.96 37.53
C THR A 6 8.79 16.02 36.73
N ALA A 7 8.78 16.73 35.60
CA ALA A 7 7.63 16.79 34.70
C ALA A 7 7.28 15.40 34.13
N VAL A 8 8.28 14.62 33.71
CA VAL A 8 8.07 13.27 33.17
C VAL A 8 7.51 12.31 34.23
N ARG A 9 8.10 12.26 35.43
CA ARG A 9 7.60 11.42 36.54
C ARG A 9 6.19 11.81 36.97
N ALA A 10 5.81 13.07 36.83
CA ALA A 10 4.46 13.55 37.09
C ALA A 10 3.47 13.32 35.94
N GLY A 11 3.93 12.90 34.75
CA GLY A 11 3.08 12.69 33.56
C GLY A 11 2.69 13.97 32.82
N ARG A 12 3.34 15.10 33.12
CA ARG A 12 3.02 16.44 32.58
C ARG A 12 3.60 16.62 31.17
N HIS A 13 3.12 15.81 30.23
CA HIS A 13 3.62 15.75 28.85
C HIS A 13 3.52 17.07 28.08
N ASN A 14 2.58 17.96 28.42
CA ASN A 14 2.48 19.29 27.80
C ASN A 14 3.58 20.27 28.26
N GLU A 15 4.20 20.04 29.42
CA GLU A 15 5.33 20.86 29.92
C GLU A 15 6.67 20.38 29.37
N VAL A 16 6.74 19.16 28.83
CA VAL A 16 7.98 18.55 28.34
C VAL A 16 8.60 19.33 27.18
N PRO A 17 7.85 19.77 26.14
CA PRO A 17 8.47 20.42 25.00
C PRO A 17 9.33 21.65 25.30
N PRO A 18 8.85 22.67 26.04
CA PRO A 18 9.68 23.83 26.35
C PRO A 18 10.91 23.46 27.18
N LEU A 19 10.80 22.49 28.11
CA LEU A 19 11.92 22.02 28.92
C LEU A 19 13.01 21.36 28.06
N VAL A 20 12.62 20.54 27.08
CA VAL A 20 13.58 19.91 26.14
C VAL A 20 14.23 20.94 25.22
N LEU A 21 13.47 21.91 24.73
CA LEU A 21 13.98 22.96 23.84
C LEU A 21 14.99 23.87 24.55
N GLY A 22 14.84 24.09 25.86
CA GLY A 22 15.80 24.83 26.69
C GLY A 22 17.11 24.08 26.98
N LEU A 23 17.20 22.77 26.67
CA LEU A 23 18.43 22.00 26.86
C LEU A 23 19.37 22.13 25.67
N ASP A 24 20.64 22.39 25.98
CA ASP A 24 21.75 22.28 25.04
C ASP A 24 22.08 20.80 24.71
N ARG A 25 23.08 20.58 23.86
CA ARG A 25 23.47 19.22 23.44
C ARG A 25 23.92 18.36 24.63
N THR A 26 24.63 18.96 25.59
CA THR A 26 25.13 18.25 26.78
C THR A 26 23.98 17.89 27.71
N GLY A 27 23.08 18.84 27.96
CA GLY A 27 21.87 18.67 28.76
C GLY A 27 20.94 17.60 28.19
N ARG A 28 20.72 17.58 26.87
CA ARG A 28 19.95 16.51 26.20
C ARG A 28 20.58 15.13 26.39
N ARG A 29 21.91 15.03 26.31
CA ARG A 29 22.62 13.76 26.52
C ARG A 29 22.51 13.27 27.97
N ALA A 30 22.67 14.16 28.95
CA ALA A 30 22.51 13.85 30.36
C ALA A 30 21.06 13.42 30.68
N ALA A 31 20.08 14.22 30.23
CA ALA A 31 18.67 13.91 30.39
C ALA A 31 18.30 12.56 29.76
N LEU A 32 18.82 12.25 28.57
CA LEU A 32 18.55 10.96 27.91
C LEU A 32 19.02 9.76 28.73
N ALA A 33 20.17 9.87 29.42
CA ALA A 33 20.66 8.80 30.28
C ALA A 33 19.69 8.55 31.45
N GLU A 34 19.25 9.61 32.11
CA GLU A 34 18.29 9.52 33.21
C GLU A 34 16.89 9.03 32.75
N LEU A 35 16.43 9.45 31.56
CA LEU A 35 15.18 8.97 30.96
C LEU A 35 15.22 7.48 30.62
N LYS A 36 16.38 6.95 30.21
CA LYS A 36 16.57 5.51 29.97
C LYS A 36 16.49 4.70 31.26
N GLU A 37 17.09 5.19 32.34
CA GLU A 37 16.95 4.56 33.66
C GLU A 37 15.51 4.63 34.16
N LEU A 38 14.84 5.78 34.02
CA LEU A 38 13.41 5.90 34.34
C LEU A 38 12.54 4.91 33.53
N ARG A 39 12.81 4.75 32.24
CA ARG A 39 12.12 3.76 31.41
C ARG A 39 12.34 2.33 31.91
N LYS A 40 13.56 2.01 32.35
CA LYS A 40 13.91 0.70 32.90
C LYS A 40 13.22 0.47 34.25
N GLU A 41 13.26 1.44 35.16
CA GLU A 41 12.53 1.44 36.43
C GLU A 41 11.03 1.23 36.22
N ALA A 42 10.45 1.97 35.28
CA ALA A 42 9.01 1.93 35.01
C ALA A 42 8.50 0.52 34.67
N ARG A 43 9.35 -0.37 34.10
CA ARG A 43 8.94 -1.75 33.75
C ARG A 43 8.50 -2.58 34.95
N SER A 44 8.99 -2.29 36.15
CA SER A 44 8.58 -2.98 37.38
C SER A 44 7.35 -2.35 38.04
N TRP A 45 6.87 -1.20 37.55
CA TRP A 45 5.72 -0.51 38.12
C TRP A 45 4.40 -1.11 37.65
N ASP A 46 3.37 -0.88 38.44
CA ASP A 46 1.99 -1.19 38.05
C ASP A 46 1.59 -0.43 36.78
N TRP A 47 0.52 -0.92 36.13
CA TRP A 47 0.08 -0.39 34.85
C TRP A 47 -0.33 1.10 34.93
N GLN A 48 -1.01 1.53 36.00
CA GLN A 48 -1.48 2.92 36.13
C GLN A 48 -0.32 3.90 36.21
N ARG A 49 0.71 3.57 37.00
CA ARG A 49 1.92 4.40 37.08
C ARG A 49 2.70 4.44 35.77
N ARG A 50 2.82 3.31 35.07
CA ARG A 50 3.46 3.27 33.75
C ARG A 50 2.71 4.11 32.73
N ASP A 51 1.39 3.99 32.70
CA ASP A 51 0.52 4.71 31.77
C ASP A 51 0.62 6.23 31.97
N LYS A 52 0.59 6.67 33.24
CA LYS A 52 0.71 8.09 33.62
C LYS A 52 1.94 8.78 33.02
N ILE A 53 3.10 8.14 33.03
CA ILE A 53 4.35 8.76 32.56
C ILE A 53 4.64 8.52 31.07
N ARG A 54 3.97 7.54 30.44
CA ARG A 54 4.31 7.02 29.11
C ARG A 54 4.45 8.12 28.06
N LYS A 55 3.45 9.00 27.96
CA LYS A 55 3.44 10.10 26.97
C LYS A 55 4.57 11.10 27.20
N ALA A 56 4.77 11.51 28.45
CA ALA A 56 5.81 12.46 28.81
C ALA A 56 7.20 11.87 28.55
N LEU A 57 7.40 10.59 28.88
CA LEU A 57 8.63 9.84 28.64
C LEU A 57 8.90 9.68 27.14
N LEU A 58 7.87 9.38 26.35
CA LEU A 58 7.97 9.27 24.89
C LEU A 58 8.44 10.59 24.26
N VAL A 59 7.79 11.71 24.59
CA VAL A 59 8.13 13.06 24.08
C VAL A 59 9.54 13.46 24.53
N ALA A 60 9.87 13.32 25.82
CA ALA A 60 11.15 13.72 26.37
C ALA A 60 12.31 12.95 25.73
N GLY A 61 12.19 11.62 25.62
CA GLY A 61 13.22 10.80 25.02
C GLY A 61 13.40 11.08 23.53
N ALA A 62 12.31 11.28 22.79
CA ALA A 62 12.38 11.64 21.37
C ALA A 62 13.18 12.93 21.15
N GLY A 63 12.91 13.96 21.96
CA GLY A 63 13.61 15.24 21.88
C GLY A 63 15.06 15.22 22.39
N CYS A 64 15.41 14.31 23.30
CA CYS A 64 16.75 14.19 23.85
C CYS A 64 17.69 13.28 23.03
N HIS A 65 17.16 12.41 22.17
CA HIS A 65 17.99 11.60 21.27
C HIS A 65 18.83 12.47 20.32
N THR A 66 20.11 12.14 20.17
CA THR A 66 21.04 12.86 19.29
C THR A 66 21.03 12.33 17.86
N GLY A 67 20.77 11.04 17.65
CA GLY A 67 20.68 10.39 16.35
C GLY A 67 19.27 9.92 16.02
N ALA A 68 18.90 10.00 14.74
CA ALA A 68 17.58 9.61 14.25
C ALA A 68 17.30 8.10 14.46
N ALA A 69 18.31 7.24 14.29
CA ALA A 69 18.20 5.81 14.61
C ALA A 69 17.78 5.53 16.07
N GLY A 70 18.42 6.23 17.02
CA GLY A 70 18.08 6.11 18.44
C GLY A 70 16.68 6.63 18.73
N CYS A 71 16.30 7.76 18.12
CA CYS A 71 14.96 8.33 18.26
C CYS A 71 13.89 7.38 17.68
N ALA A 72 14.11 6.82 16.49
CA ALA A 72 13.22 5.84 15.86
C ALA A 72 13.06 4.59 16.73
N ALA A 73 14.14 4.07 17.31
CA ALA A 73 14.09 2.92 18.23
C ALA A 73 13.36 3.26 19.55
N TRP A 74 13.49 4.49 20.03
CA TRP A 74 12.76 4.98 21.21
C TRP A 74 11.26 5.03 20.98
N LEU A 75 10.83 5.73 19.91
CA LEU A 75 9.44 5.76 19.47
C LEU A 75 8.93 4.35 19.07
N GLY A 76 9.88 3.50 18.68
CA GLY A 76 9.83 2.07 18.43
C GLY A 76 9.27 1.21 19.56
N GLY A 77 9.53 1.62 20.79
CA GLY A 77 9.45 0.77 21.97
C GLY A 77 8.05 0.24 22.26
N ARG A 78 7.87 -1.08 22.27
CA ARG A 78 6.59 -1.73 22.63
C ARG A 78 6.08 -1.34 24.02
N ASP A 79 6.98 -1.09 24.97
CA ASP A 79 6.69 -0.61 26.32
C ASP A 79 6.21 0.84 26.38
N LEU A 80 6.48 1.63 25.32
CA LEU A 80 6.05 3.01 25.17
C LEU A 80 4.92 3.21 24.17
N ARG A 81 4.53 2.16 23.43
CA ARG A 81 3.34 2.18 22.58
C ARG A 81 2.11 2.30 23.47
N ASP A 82 1.29 3.31 23.18
CA ASP A 82 0.02 3.54 23.84
C ASP A 82 -1.12 2.90 23.03
N TRP A 83 -2.18 2.46 23.70
CA TRP A 83 -3.44 2.06 23.07
C TRP A 83 -4.39 3.28 22.92
N GLY A 84 -4.04 4.43 23.50
CA GLY A 84 -4.66 5.74 23.26
C GLY A 84 -3.95 6.56 22.18
N ARG A 85 -4.34 7.84 22.03
CA ARG A 85 -3.71 8.75 21.04
C ARG A 85 -2.24 9.04 21.39
N SER A 86 -1.34 8.66 20.49
CA SER A 86 0.09 8.99 20.52
C SER A 86 0.32 10.52 20.56
N PRO A 87 1.28 11.02 21.35
CA PRO A 87 1.56 12.46 21.51
C PRO A 87 2.39 13.03 20.33
N TYR A 88 2.09 12.63 19.09
CA TYR A 88 2.83 13.05 17.89
C TYR A 88 2.96 14.57 17.72
N PRO A 89 1.92 15.40 17.99
CA PRO A 89 2.08 16.86 17.94
C PRO A 89 3.14 17.40 18.89
N LEU A 90 3.27 16.83 20.10
CA LEU A 90 4.29 17.23 21.07
C LEU A 90 5.68 16.72 20.67
N ILE A 91 5.75 15.54 20.05
CA ILE A 91 6.99 15.02 19.49
C ILE A 91 7.47 15.93 18.35
N LEU A 92 6.59 16.33 17.42
CA LEU A 92 6.93 17.29 16.37
C LEU A 92 7.40 18.63 16.96
N ALA A 93 6.76 19.12 18.02
CA ALA A 93 7.16 20.36 18.69
C ALA A 93 8.59 20.31 19.26
N VAL A 94 9.05 19.17 19.81
CA VAL A 94 10.44 19.02 20.30
C VAL A 94 11.46 18.74 19.21
N LEU A 95 11.01 18.31 18.03
CA LEU A 95 11.86 17.98 16.90
C LEU A 95 11.94 19.10 15.85
N LYS A 96 11.10 20.13 15.93
CA LYS A 96 10.95 21.18 14.90
C LYS A 96 12.25 21.90 14.51
N ASP A 97 13.18 22.07 15.45
CA ASP A 97 14.45 22.79 15.25
C ASP A 97 15.62 21.86 14.89
N ARG A 98 15.34 20.58 14.63
CA ARG A 98 16.35 19.61 14.20
C ARG A 98 16.74 19.84 12.76
N ASP A 99 17.97 19.45 12.45
CA ASP A 99 18.49 19.44 11.09
C ASP A 99 17.53 18.66 10.14
N PRO A 100 17.21 19.20 8.95
CA PRO A 100 16.30 18.55 8.01
C PRO A 100 16.74 17.14 7.59
N ALA A 101 18.05 16.89 7.42
CA ALA A 101 18.54 15.56 7.06
C ALA A 101 18.34 14.56 8.21
N TRP A 102 18.48 15.02 9.46
CA TRP A 102 18.13 14.22 10.64
C TRP A 102 16.64 13.86 10.69
N LEU A 103 15.75 14.81 10.39
CA LEU A 103 14.31 14.57 10.35
C LEU A 103 13.91 13.64 9.21
N GLY A 104 14.56 13.76 8.05
CA GLY A 104 14.39 12.84 6.92
C GLY A 104 14.81 11.41 7.25
N ASP A 105 15.98 11.21 7.89
CA ASP A 105 16.42 9.89 8.35
C ASP A 105 15.45 9.30 9.39
N LEU A 106 14.91 10.13 10.29
CA LEU A 106 13.89 9.70 11.25
C LEU A 106 12.61 9.25 10.53
N ALA A 107 12.09 10.05 9.59
CA ALA A 107 10.89 9.72 8.82
C ALA A 107 11.06 8.39 8.09
N HIS A 108 12.19 8.22 7.39
CA HIS A 108 12.51 6.99 6.66
C HIS A 108 12.57 5.77 7.58
N ARG A 109 13.31 5.84 8.70
CA ARG A 109 13.42 4.72 9.66
C ARG A 109 12.08 4.40 10.32
N PHE A 110 11.28 5.41 10.61
CA PHE A 110 9.99 5.23 11.23
C PHE A 110 8.99 4.58 10.26
N ALA A 111 9.00 4.99 8.99
CA ALA A 111 8.16 4.41 7.93
C ALA A 111 8.46 2.92 7.65
N HIS A 112 9.66 2.43 7.98
CA HIS A 112 10.03 1.02 7.85
C HIS A 112 9.58 0.15 9.03
N ARG A 113 8.97 0.73 10.06
CA ARG A 113 8.43 -0.06 11.18
C ARG A 113 7.18 -0.81 10.75
N ALA A 114 7.03 -2.03 11.26
CA ALA A 114 5.81 -2.80 11.10
C ALA A 114 4.62 -2.14 11.79
N ALA A 115 3.46 -2.22 11.11
CA ALA A 115 2.14 -1.77 11.56
C ALA A 115 2.10 -0.28 11.92
N LEU A 116 1.85 0.56 10.91
CA LEU A 116 1.59 1.99 11.07
C LEU A 116 0.08 2.23 10.91
N SER A 117 -0.48 3.04 11.83
CA SER A 117 -1.83 3.57 11.78
C SER A 117 -1.91 4.87 10.96
N ASP A 118 -3.14 5.37 10.79
CA ASP A 118 -3.44 6.70 10.26
C ASP A 118 -2.67 7.85 10.98
N ALA A 119 -2.52 7.74 12.29
CA ALA A 119 -1.78 8.69 13.11
C ALA A 119 -0.26 8.62 12.84
N GLU A 120 0.29 7.42 12.67
CA GLU A 120 1.68 7.24 12.27
C GLU A 120 1.95 7.74 10.85
N TYR A 121 1.02 7.52 9.92
CA TYR A 121 1.08 8.08 8.57
C TYR A 121 1.18 9.60 8.61
N THR A 122 0.27 10.24 9.34
CA THR A 122 0.26 11.71 9.49
C THR A 122 1.57 12.21 10.11
N PHE A 123 2.11 11.51 11.10
CA PHE A 123 3.37 11.85 11.74
C PHE A 123 4.57 11.77 10.77
N VAL A 124 4.66 10.71 9.96
CA VAL A 124 5.71 10.57 8.93
C VAL A 124 5.56 11.63 7.85
N GLY A 125 4.33 11.96 7.45
CA GLY A 125 4.02 13.06 6.53
C GLY A 125 4.55 14.39 7.03
N GLU A 126 4.25 14.75 8.28
CA GLU A 126 4.74 16.00 8.88
C GLU A 126 6.27 16.04 9.02
N LEU A 127 6.90 14.92 9.42
CA LEU A 127 8.36 14.85 9.46
C LEU A 127 8.97 15.07 8.07
N SER A 128 8.42 14.43 7.04
CA SER A 128 8.91 14.55 5.66
C SER A 128 8.71 15.97 5.12
N ARG A 129 7.55 16.59 5.43
CA ARG A 129 7.23 17.97 5.08
C ARG A 129 8.18 18.97 5.73
N ILE A 130 8.45 18.85 7.03
CA ILE A 130 9.40 19.73 7.74
C ILE A 130 10.82 19.54 7.21
N ALA A 131 11.22 18.29 6.98
CA ALA A 131 12.52 17.94 6.40
C ALA A 131 12.67 18.33 4.92
N ARG A 132 11.57 18.67 4.24
CA ARG A 132 11.51 18.92 2.79
C ARG A 132 12.05 17.75 1.97
N VAL A 133 11.75 16.53 2.39
CA VAL A 133 12.10 15.29 1.67
C VAL A 133 10.84 14.61 1.16
N PRO A 134 10.94 13.80 0.09
CA PRO A 134 9.81 12.99 -0.36
C PRO A 134 9.33 12.05 0.75
N LEU A 135 8.01 11.79 0.77
CA LEU A 135 7.42 10.82 1.68
C LEU A 135 7.96 9.41 1.35
N PRO A 136 8.43 8.63 2.33
CA PRO A 136 8.87 7.26 2.09
C PRO A 136 7.70 6.35 1.67
N ALA A 137 7.65 5.88 0.42
CA ALA A 137 6.58 5.00 -0.07
C ALA A 137 6.79 3.53 0.34
N THR A 138 6.78 3.24 1.64
CA THR A 138 6.92 1.87 2.18
C THR A 138 5.58 1.16 2.30
N ASP A 139 5.57 -0.17 2.25
CA ASP A 139 4.35 -0.99 2.40
C ASP A 139 3.60 -0.69 3.70
N ASN A 140 4.33 -0.53 4.80
CA ASN A 140 3.73 -0.19 6.10
C ASN A 140 3.08 1.19 6.08
N LEU A 141 3.65 2.15 5.36
CA LEU A 141 3.09 3.49 5.26
C LEU A 141 1.83 3.50 4.37
N VAL A 142 1.82 2.70 3.30
CA VAL A 142 0.62 2.48 2.48
C VAL A 142 -0.53 1.88 3.30
N VAL A 143 -0.24 0.96 4.23
CA VAL A 143 -1.25 0.45 5.17
C VAL A 143 -1.84 1.57 6.02
N GLY A 144 -1.00 2.36 6.71
CA GLY A 144 -1.47 3.47 7.55
C GLY A 144 -2.22 4.56 6.77
N TRP A 145 -1.80 4.84 5.54
CA TRP A 145 -2.51 5.72 4.62
C TRP A 145 -3.88 5.16 4.22
N SER A 146 -3.97 3.87 3.88
CA SER A 146 -5.25 3.24 3.52
C SER A 146 -6.24 3.22 4.70
N GLU A 147 -5.75 3.12 5.94
CA GLU A 147 -6.54 3.31 7.16
C GLU A 147 -7.05 4.74 7.28
N LEU A 148 -6.19 5.75 7.06
CA LEU A 148 -6.60 7.15 7.06
C LEU A 148 -7.68 7.40 6.01
N VAL A 149 -7.46 6.94 4.77
CA VAL A 149 -8.40 7.11 3.66
C VAL A 149 -9.74 6.47 3.99
N SER A 150 -9.73 5.23 4.50
CA SER A 150 -10.95 4.52 4.92
C SER A 150 -11.69 5.25 6.05
N ALA A 151 -10.97 5.76 7.05
CA ALA A 151 -11.56 6.53 8.14
C ALA A 151 -12.13 7.89 7.64
N ALA A 152 -11.44 8.53 6.69
CA ALA A 152 -11.85 9.81 6.11
C ALA A 152 -13.12 9.71 5.24
N ARG A 153 -13.52 8.50 4.83
CA ARG A 153 -14.78 8.27 4.10
C ARG A 153 -16.01 8.70 4.89
N TRP A 154 -15.93 8.74 6.23
CA TRP A 154 -17.05 9.11 7.08
C TRP A 154 -16.70 10.32 7.95
N ARG A 155 -17.37 11.46 7.70
CA ARG A 155 -17.38 12.61 8.64
C ARG A 155 -18.76 12.74 9.27
N GLY A 156 -18.91 12.25 10.50
CA GLY A 156 -20.21 12.18 11.16
C GLY A 156 -21.17 11.28 10.39
N ARG A 157 -22.26 11.83 9.86
CA ARG A 157 -23.25 11.09 9.05
C ARG A 157 -23.03 11.20 7.54
N THR A 158 -22.08 12.03 7.09
CA THR A 158 -21.86 12.29 5.66
C THR A 158 -20.73 11.39 5.15
N ARG A 159 -21.03 10.62 4.09
CA ARG A 159 -20.03 9.86 3.33
C ARG A 159 -19.35 10.80 2.32
N ARG A 160 -18.02 10.80 2.30
CA ARG A 160 -17.20 11.50 1.31
C ARG A 160 -16.81 10.54 0.19
N LEU A 161 -16.72 11.06 -1.03
CA LEU A 161 -16.23 10.31 -2.17
C LEU A 161 -14.74 9.99 -1.99
N LEU A 162 -14.36 8.77 -2.32
CA LEU A 162 -12.99 8.30 -2.26
C LEU A 162 -12.09 9.11 -3.19
N THR A 163 -12.57 9.44 -4.40
CA THR A 163 -11.86 10.31 -5.35
C THR A 163 -11.45 11.64 -4.72
N ASP A 164 -12.35 12.29 -4.00
CA ASP A 164 -12.09 13.59 -3.38
C ASP A 164 -11.06 13.47 -2.25
N ILE A 165 -11.16 12.40 -1.45
CA ILE A 165 -10.18 12.12 -0.39
C ILE A 165 -8.79 11.91 -0.99
N LEU A 166 -8.68 11.13 -2.06
CA LEU A 166 -7.39 10.86 -2.71
C LEU A 166 -6.80 12.13 -3.33
N ARG A 167 -7.63 12.99 -3.94
CA ARG A 167 -7.20 14.27 -4.54
C ARG A 167 -6.72 15.30 -3.51
N GLU A 168 -7.30 15.28 -2.31
CA GLU A 168 -6.89 16.20 -1.24
C GLU A 168 -5.54 15.85 -0.63
N ASP A 169 -5.14 14.57 -0.68
CA ASP A 169 -3.86 14.12 -0.14
C ASP A 169 -2.77 14.15 -1.22
N PRO A 170 -1.76 15.05 -1.13
CA PRO A 170 -0.71 15.19 -2.12
C PRO A 170 0.21 13.96 -2.23
N HIS A 171 0.15 13.05 -1.25
CA HIS A 171 0.94 11.81 -1.27
C HIS A 171 0.21 10.64 -1.93
N SER A 172 -1.09 10.76 -2.20
CA SER A 172 -1.90 9.71 -2.81
C SER A 172 -1.29 9.10 -4.07
N PRO A 173 -0.73 9.86 -5.03
CA PRO A 173 -0.18 9.26 -6.24
C PRO A 173 0.99 8.30 -5.97
N ALA A 174 1.94 8.70 -5.11
CA ALA A 174 3.09 7.86 -4.77
C ALA A 174 2.68 6.60 -4.00
N LEU A 175 1.70 6.72 -3.08
CA LEU A 175 1.22 5.60 -2.27
C LEU A 175 0.30 4.67 -3.08
N ALA A 176 -0.51 5.23 -3.97
CA ALA A 176 -1.34 4.49 -4.90
C ALA A 176 -0.50 3.68 -5.89
N ALA A 177 0.57 4.26 -6.46
CA ALA A 177 1.50 3.51 -7.30
C ALA A 177 2.12 2.33 -6.53
N ARG A 178 2.50 2.55 -5.26
CA ARG A 178 3.07 1.50 -4.42
C ARG A 178 2.10 0.34 -4.15
N LEU A 179 0.77 0.56 -4.10
CA LEU A 179 -0.23 -0.53 -3.97
C LEU A 179 -0.05 -1.63 -5.03
N PHE A 180 0.32 -1.24 -6.26
CA PHE A 180 0.53 -2.18 -7.38
C PHE A 180 1.86 -2.94 -7.30
N GLU A 181 2.68 -2.64 -6.30
CA GLU A 181 3.95 -3.32 -6.03
C GLU A 181 3.92 -4.17 -4.77
N MET A 182 2.91 -3.99 -3.92
CA MET A 182 2.77 -4.75 -2.69
C MET A 182 2.46 -6.23 -2.97
N PRO A 183 3.01 -7.16 -2.16
CA PRO A 183 2.68 -8.58 -2.23
C PRO A 183 1.19 -8.89 -2.05
N GLU A 184 0.52 -8.16 -1.17
CA GLU A 184 -0.90 -8.25 -0.86
C GLU A 184 -1.46 -6.85 -0.64
N LEU A 185 -2.73 -6.65 -0.98
CA LEU A 185 -3.40 -5.37 -0.71
C LEU A 185 -3.72 -5.21 0.79
N PRO A 186 -3.61 -3.98 1.33
CA PRO A 186 -4.14 -3.68 2.65
C PRO A 186 -5.64 -4.05 2.72
N PRO A 187 -6.14 -4.59 3.85
CA PRO A 187 -7.54 -4.96 3.97
C PRO A 187 -8.53 -3.80 3.81
N GLN A 188 -8.06 -2.55 4.01
CA GLN A 188 -8.84 -1.33 3.80
C GLN A 188 -9.03 -0.99 2.31
N VAL A 189 -8.19 -1.56 1.44
CA VAL A 189 -8.29 -1.44 -0.03
C VAL A 189 -9.18 -2.58 -0.53
N ASP A 190 -10.48 -2.41 -0.34
CA ASP A 190 -11.46 -3.45 -0.65
C ASP A 190 -12.09 -3.27 -2.05
N PHE A 191 -12.47 -4.42 -2.62
CA PHE A 191 -13.21 -4.59 -3.86
C PHE A 191 -14.72 -4.83 -3.64
N TYR A 192 -15.17 -5.11 -2.41
CA TYR A 192 -16.56 -5.52 -2.13
C TYR A 192 -17.61 -4.40 -1.99
N ASP A 193 -17.25 -3.12 -2.16
CA ASP A 193 -18.28 -2.09 -2.40
C ASP A 193 -19.08 -2.51 -3.66
N ALA A 194 -20.41 -2.42 -3.61
CA ALA A 194 -21.33 -3.04 -4.58
C ALA A 194 -20.89 -2.84 -6.06
N PRO A 195 -21.17 -3.78 -6.99
CA PRO A 195 -20.67 -3.74 -8.38
C PRO A 195 -21.02 -2.46 -9.17
N ASP A 196 -22.05 -1.74 -8.73
CA ASP A 196 -22.56 -0.47 -9.27
C ASP A 196 -22.10 0.77 -8.48
N ALA A 197 -21.36 0.61 -7.38
CA ALA A 197 -20.79 1.71 -6.63
C ALA A 197 -19.68 2.38 -7.45
N GLN A 198 -19.97 3.57 -7.98
CA GLN A 198 -18.97 4.43 -8.63
C GLN A 198 -17.86 4.86 -7.64
N ASP A 199 -18.19 4.89 -6.34
CA ASP A 199 -17.30 5.28 -5.25
C ASP A 199 -16.56 4.06 -4.64
N ASN A 200 -15.60 3.49 -5.38
CA ASN A 200 -14.76 2.38 -4.93
C ASN A 200 -13.29 2.58 -5.33
N TRP A 201 -12.39 1.78 -4.75
CA TRP A 201 -10.94 1.91 -4.97
C TRP A 201 -10.50 1.79 -6.43
N PRO A 202 -10.91 0.78 -7.22
CA PRO A 202 -10.45 0.72 -8.61
C PRO A 202 -10.93 1.93 -9.44
N GLY A 203 -12.06 2.54 -9.09
CA GLY A 203 -12.62 3.70 -9.79
C GLY A 203 -11.87 4.96 -9.42
N ALA A 204 -11.59 5.13 -8.13
CA ALA A 204 -10.79 6.25 -7.63
C ALA A 204 -9.34 6.23 -8.15
N LEU A 205 -8.75 5.04 -8.31
CA LEU A 205 -7.43 4.90 -8.94
C LEU A 205 -7.45 5.28 -10.43
N CYS A 206 -8.52 4.94 -11.16
CA CYS A 206 -8.67 5.37 -12.55
C CYS A 206 -8.88 6.89 -12.65
N ALA A 207 -9.62 7.50 -11.72
CA ALA A 207 -9.76 8.95 -11.67
C ALA A 207 -8.40 9.66 -11.47
N LEU A 208 -7.49 9.11 -10.64
CA LEU A 208 -6.13 9.65 -10.51
C LEU A 208 -5.31 9.53 -11.81
N VAL A 209 -5.58 8.53 -12.65
CA VAL A 209 -4.98 8.42 -13.98
C VAL A 209 -5.56 9.48 -14.93
N GLU A 210 -6.89 9.67 -14.90
CA GLU A 210 -7.57 10.72 -15.68
C GLU A 210 -7.09 12.13 -15.31
N ASP A 211 -6.82 12.36 -14.02
CA ASP A 211 -6.24 13.60 -13.51
C ASP A 211 -4.75 13.78 -13.89
N GLY A 212 -4.11 12.77 -14.49
CA GLY A 212 -2.70 12.78 -14.85
C GLY A 212 -1.74 12.58 -13.67
N ALA A 213 -2.24 12.20 -12.51
CA ALA A 213 -1.44 11.97 -11.31
C ALA A 213 -0.76 10.59 -11.30
N LEU A 214 -1.31 9.64 -12.04
CA LEU A 214 -0.78 8.28 -12.22
C LEU A 214 -0.58 7.98 -13.72
N ASP A 215 0.51 7.28 -14.05
CA ASP A 215 0.75 6.84 -15.43
C ASP A 215 -0.10 5.62 -15.79
N ARG A 216 -0.99 5.79 -16.77
CA ARG A 216 -1.90 4.74 -17.25
C ARG A 216 -1.14 3.49 -17.72
N ALA A 217 -0.09 3.67 -18.52
CA ALA A 217 0.65 2.57 -19.12
C ALA A 217 1.35 1.74 -18.04
N HIS A 218 2.00 2.42 -17.09
CA HIS A 218 2.56 1.78 -15.92
C HIS A 218 1.52 0.99 -15.13
N LEU A 219 0.34 1.55 -14.84
CA LEU A 219 -0.69 0.81 -14.08
C LEU A 219 -1.19 -0.43 -14.82
N VAL A 220 -1.38 -0.37 -16.14
CA VAL A 220 -1.74 -1.55 -16.95
C VAL A 220 -0.68 -2.64 -16.82
N GLU A 221 0.59 -2.30 -17.02
CA GLU A 221 1.70 -3.24 -16.88
C GLU A 221 1.73 -3.88 -15.48
N ARG A 222 1.57 -3.07 -14.43
CA ARG A 222 1.55 -3.58 -13.06
C ARG A 222 0.33 -4.46 -12.78
N CYS A 223 -0.84 -4.14 -13.32
CA CYS A 223 -2.01 -5.02 -13.24
C CYS A 223 -1.73 -6.39 -13.85
N VAL A 224 -1.15 -6.44 -15.05
CA VAL A 224 -0.79 -7.71 -15.71
C VAL A 224 0.19 -8.51 -14.86
N VAL A 225 1.26 -7.88 -14.38
CA VAL A 225 2.26 -8.53 -13.51
C VAL A 225 1.60 -9.08 -12.23
N ARG A 226 0.68 -8.33 -11.62
CA ARG A 226 -0.02 -8.74 -10.39
C ARG A 226 -0.98 -9.90 -10.63
N LEU A 227 -1.72 -9.90 -11.74
CA LEU A 227 -2.61 -10.99 -12.12
C LEU A 227 -1.83 -12.26 -12.47
N MET A 228 -0.74 -12.13 -13.21
CA MET A 228 0.18 -13.23 -13.55
C MET A 228 0.80 -13.90 -12.33
N ARG A 229 1.23 -13.09 -11.37
CA ARG A 229 1.77 -13.60 -10.11
C ARG A 229 0.73 -14.39 -9.29
N GLY A 230 -0.56 -14.14 -9.51
CA GLY A 230 -1.65 -14.72 -8.74
C GLY A 230 -1.68 -14.21 -7.29
N GLY A 231 -2.15 -15.06 -6.37
CA GLY A 231 -2.31 -14.73 -4.95
C GLY A 231 -3.76 -14.78 -4.49
N ARG A 232 -4.13 -13.97 -3.50
CA ARG A 232 -5.49 -13.97 -2.93
C ARG A 232 -6.52 -13.64 -3.99
N SER A 233 -7.64 -14.36 -3.95
CA SER A 233 -8.70 -14.22 -4.96
C SER A 233 -9.35 -12.82 -4.95
N VAL A 234 -9.38 -12.14 -3.80
CA VAL A 234 -9.87 -10.76 -3.70
C VAL A 234 -8.92 -9.76 -4.39
N ASP A 235 -7.62 -9.90 -4.18
CA ASP A 235 -6.60 -9.04 -4.81
C ASP A 235 -6.60 -9.21 -6.33
N GLN A 236 -6.69 -10.44 -6.82
CA GLN A 236 -6.78 -10.70 -8.26
C GLN A 236 -8.03 -10.06 -8.88
N ARG A 237 -9.18 -10.09 -8.20
CA ARG A 237 -10.40 -9.40 -8.67
C ARG A 237 -10.22 -7.88 -8.68
N PHE A 238 -9.55 -7.32 -7.67
CA PHE A 238 -9.22 -5.91 -7.62
C PHE A 238 -8.38 -5.47 -8.82
N PHE A 239 -7.27 -6.13 -9.10
CA PHE A 239 -6.38 -5.76 -10.22
C PHE A 239 -7.07 -5.97 -11.58
N LEU A 240 -7.89 -7.02 -11.72
CA LEU A 240 -8.70 -7.21 -12.92
C LEU A 240 -9.69 -6.06 -13.11
N ALA A 241 -10.33 -5.57 -12.05
CA ALA A 241 -11.27 -4.47 -12.14
C ALA A 241 -10.60 -3.14 -12.50
N VAL A 242 -9.39 -2.87 -12.00
CA VAL A 242 -8.59 -1.72 -12.44
C VAL A 242 -8.27 -1.86 -13.93
N LEU A 243 -7.72 -3.01 -14.34
CA LEU A 243 -7.32 -3.27 -15.73
C LEU A 243 -8.49 -3.11 -16.72
N LEU A 244 -9.66 -3.64 -16.38
CA LEU A 244 -10.86 -3.52 -17.20
C LEU A 244 -11.31 -2.06 -17.38
N ARG A 245 -11.16 -1.23 -16.34
CA ARG A 245 -11.52 0.19 -16.38
C ARG A 245 -10.51 1.04 -17.14
N LEU A 246 -9.21 0.73 -16.99
CA LEU A 246 -8.17 1.38 -17.77
C LEU A 246 -8.30 1.03 -19.25
N GLY A 247 -8.68 -0.21 -19.56
CA GLY A 247 -8.79 -0.74 -20.91
C GLY A 247 -7.43 -0.94 -21.55
N ALA A 248 -6.96 -2.19 -21.67
CA ALA A 248 -5.73 -2.48 -22.40
C ALA A 248 -5.88 -2.07 -23.88
N THR A 249 -4.88 -1.36 -24.40
CA THR A 249 -4.76 -1.05 -25.83
C THR A 249 -4.34 -2.29 -26.60
N GLU A 250 -4.50 -2.27 -27.93
CA GLU A 250 -4.09 -3.39 -28.78
C GLU A 250 -2.59 -3.66 -28.63
N GLU A 251 -1.77 -2.61 -28.58
CA GLU A 251 -0.32 -2.70 -28.41
C GLU A 251 0.09 -3.30 -27.05
N GLU A 252 -0.67 -3.01 -25.99
CA GLU A 252 -0.45 -3.61 -24.67
C GLU A 252 -0.91 -5.07 -24.63
N GLU A 253 -2.03 -5.41 -25.26
CA GLU A 253 -2.48 -6.79 -25.39
C GLU A 253 -1.43 -7.64 -26.11
N ASP A 254 -0.90 -7.14 -27.23
CA ASP A 254 0.12 -7.81 -28.05
C ASP A 254 1.41 -8.03 -27.26
N ARG A 255 1.87 -7.01 -26.51
CA ARG A 255 3.10 -7.09 -25.69
C ARG A 255 3.02 -8.18 -24.61
N HIS A 256 1.83 -8.45 -24.09
CA HIS A 256 1.58 -9.37 -22.98
C HIS A 256 1.01 -10.72 -23.43
N LEU A 257 1.17 -11.12 -24.69
CA LEU A 257 0.63 -12.37 -25.25
C LEU A 257 0.90 -13.61 -24.38
N ARG A 258 2.14 -13.78 -23.91
CA ARG A 258 2.53 -14.90 -23.05
C ARG A 258 1.84 -14.86 -21.68
N ASP A 259 1.66 -13.66 -21.14
CA ASP A 259 0.98 -13.45 -19.87
C ASP A 259 -0.51 -13.79 -19.99
N TRP A 260 -1.17 -13.40 -21.09
CA TRP A 260 -2.57 -13.78 -21.33
C TRP A 260 -2.75 -15.29 -21.46
N THR A 261 -1.84 -15.98 -22.15
CA THR A 261 -1.86 -17.44 -22.27
C THR A 261 -1.75 -18.14 -20.91
N ALA A 262 -0.82 -17.69 -20.06
CA ALA A 262 -0.67 -18.22 -18.71
C ALA A 262 -1.88 -17.91 -17.82
N MET A 263 -2.42 -16.69 -17.87
CA MET A 263 -3.63 -16.31 -17.13
C MET A 263 -4.87 -17.09 -17.57
N ALA A 264 -5.03 -17.37 -18.86
CA ALA A 264 -6.11 -18.20 -19.38
C ALA A 264 -6.03 -19.64 -18.84
N THR A 265 -4.81 -20.14 -18.64
CA THR A 265 -4.54 -21.51 -18.20
C THR A 265 -4.68 -21.67 -16.69
N ASP A 266 -4.04 -20.80 -15.91
CA ASP A 266 -3.86 -20.98 -14.46
C ASP A 266 -4.63 -19.95 -13.61
N GLY A 267 -5.13 -18.87 -14.22
CA GLY A 267 -5.81 -17.80 -13.51
C GLY A 267 -7.13 -18.25 -12.86
N ILE A 268 -7.58 -17.52 -11.85
CA ILE A 268 -8.93 -17.71 -11.29
C ILE A 268 -9.98 -17.45 -12.38
N THR A 269 -11.18 -18.04 -12.24
CA THR A 269 -12.21 -18.00 -13.31
C THR A 269 -12.44 -16.63 -13.95
N PRO A 270 -12.57 -15.49 -13.21
CA PRO A 270 -12.72 -14.17 -13.84
C PRO A 270 -11.51 -13.73 -14.67
N VAL A 271 -10.30 -14.00 -14.17
CA VAL A 271 -9.03 -13.63 -14.83
C VAL A 271 -8.83 -14.47 -16.08
N ALA A 272 -9.05 -15.79 -15.98
CA ALA A 272 -8.97 -16.70 -17.11
C ALA A 272 -10.01 -16.35 -18.20
N SER A 273 -11.21 -15.94 -17.79
CA SER A 273 -12.26 -15.48 -18.72
C SER A 273 -11.84 -14.23 -19.48
N TYR A 274 -11.26 -13.25 -18.79
CA TYR A 274 -10.79 -12.03 -19.43
C TYR A 274 -9.60 -12.31 -20.36
N ALA A 275 -8.62 -13.09 -19.90
CA ALA A 275 -7.46 -13.46 -20.71
C ALA A 275 -7.86 -14.22 -21.98
N GLN A 276 -8.83 -15.13 -21.90
CA GLN A 276 -9.38 -15.79 -23.08
C GLN A 276 -10.03 -14.81 -24.06
N GLN A 277 -10.75 -13.80 -23.58
CA GLN A 277 -11.32 -12.76 -24.45
C GLN A 277 -10.23 -11.94 -25.15
N VAL A 278 -9.11 -11.66 -24.48
CA VAL A 278 -7.94 -11.01 -25.07
C VAL A 278 -7.35 -11.90 -26.18
N LEU A 279 -7.14 -13.19 -25.90
CA LEU A 279 -6.62 -14.15 -26.90
C LEU A 279 -7.52 -14.29 -28.14
N VAL A 280 -8.85 -14.22 -27.96
CA VAL A 280 -9.79 -14.18 -29.09
C VAL A 280 -9.59 -12.91 -29.95
N ARG A 281 -9.33 -11.76 -29.33
CA ARG A 281 -9.01 -10.52 -30.07
C ARG A 281 -7.66 -10.63 -30.80
N LEU A 282 -6.65 -11.19 -30.15
CA LEU A 282 -5.32 -11.42 -30.74
C LEU A 282 -5.38 -12.36 -31.96
N ASP A 283 -6.15 -13.45 -31.90
CA ASP A 283 -6.37 -14.34 -33.06
C ASP A 283 -7.12 -13.62 -34.20
N ALA A 284 -8.12 -12.80 -33.86
CA ALA A 284 -8.87 -12.02 -34.85
C ALA A 284 -7.98 -11.00 -35.57
N ARG A 285 -6.99 -10.41 -34.88
CA ARG A 285 -5.96 -9.54 -35.46
C ARG A 285 -4.84 -10.31 -36.20
N GLY A 286 -4.80 -11.64 -36.08
CA GLY A 286 -3.74 -12.47 -36.67
C GLY A 286 -2.39 -12.39 -35.93
N VAL A 287 -2.40 -11.89 -34.69
CA VAL A 287 -1.21 -11.81 -33.83
C VAL A 287 -0.85 -13.18 -33.25
N LEU A 288 -1.88 -13.98 -32.93
CA LEU A 288 -1.70 -15.32 -32.39
C LEU A 288 -1.37 -16.32 -33.51
N SER A 289 -0.22 -16.98 -33.41
CA SER A 289 0.12 -18.07 -34.34
C SER A 289 -0.73 -19.32 -34.10
N THR A 290 -0.85 -20.17 -35.12
CA THR A 290 -1.52 -21.47 -35.02
C THR A 290 -0.96 -22.31 -33.87
N ARG A 291 0.37 -22.30 -33.71
CA ARG A 291 1.06 -23.01 -32.64
C ARG A 291 0.67 -22.51 -31.27
N GLU A 292 0.72 -21.20 -31.06
CA GLU A 292 0.35 -20.59 -29.77
C GLU A 292 -1.11 -20.83 -29.45
N LEU A 293 -1.99 -20.82 -30.47
CA LEU A 293 -3.39 -21.19 -30.31
C LEU A 293 -3.56 -22.66 -29.90
N ALA A 294 -2.79 -23.58 -30.50
CA ALA A 294 -2.80 -24.99 -30.14
C ALA A 294 -2.34 -25.21 -28.68
N ASP A 295 -1.24 -24.57 -28.30
CA ASP A 295 -0.62 -24.66 -26.98
C ASP A 295 -1.58 -24.17 -25.88
N VAL A 296 -2.16 -22.97 -26.04
CA VAL A 296 -3.12 -22.44 -25.06
C VAL A 296 -4.41 -23.25 -25.03
N SER A 297 -4.86 -23.76 -26.18
CA SER A 297 -6.07 -24.58 -26.25
C SER A 297 -5.92 -25.88 -25.48
N GLY A 298 -4.76 -26.54 -25.61
CA GLY A 298 -4.48 -27.77 -24.88
C GLY A 298 -4.67 -27.57 -23.39
N ALA A 299 -4.14 -26.48 -22.82
CA ALA A 299 -4.25 -26.22 -21.40
C ALA A 299 -5.64 -25.73 -20.96
N VAL A 300 -6.27 -24.82 -21.73
CA VAL A 300 -7.59 -24.26 -21.40
C VAL A 300 -8.71 -25.31 -21.47
N LEU A 301 -8.60 -26.32 -22.34
CA LEU A 301 -9.61 -27.38 -22.47
C LEU A 301 -9.68 -28.33 -21.26
N PHE A 302 -8.61 -28.41 -20.45
CA PHE A 302 -8.61 -29.18 -19.18
C PHE A 302 -9.23 -28.43 -18.00
N ARG A 303 -9.62 -27.16 -18.19
CA ARG A 303 -10.26 -26.38 -17.14
C ARG A 303 -11.66 -26.90 -16.82
N GLN A 304 -12.07 -26.77 -15.56
CA GLN A 304 -13.37 -27.27 -15.09
C GLN A 304 -14.54 -26.34 -15.46
N GLU A 305 -14.25 -25.09 -15.84
CA GLU A 305 -15.28 -24.12 -16.16
C GLU A 305 -15.82 -24.30 -17.59
N LYS A 306 -17.00 -24.94 -17.71
CA LYS A 306 -17.67 -25.23 -19.00
C LYS A 306 -17.76 -24.04 -19.97
N LYS A 307 -17.91 -22.81 -19.46
CA LYS A 307 -17.99 -21.60 -20.30
C LYS A 307 -16.66 -21.32 -21.01
N LEU A 308 -15.53 -21.48 -20.32
CA LEU A 308 -14.19 -21.28 -20.90
C LEU A 308 -13.89 -22.34 -21.95
N VAL A 309 -14.15 -23.60 -21.62
CA VAL A 309 -13.96 -24.74 -22.55
C VAL A 309 -14.77 -24.52 -23.82
N ARG A 310 -16.06 -24.16 -23.71
CA ARG A 310 -16.92 -23.89 -24.87
C ARG A 310 -16.43 -22.72 -25.71
N ALA A 311 -15.98 -21.64 -25.07
CA ALA A 311 -15.41 -20.49 -25.76
C ALA A 311 -14.13 -20.87 -26.52
N GLN A 312 -13.28 -21.73 -25.94
CA GLN A 312 -12.05 -22.21 -26.58
C GLN A 312 -12.34 -23.08 -27.80
N LEU A 313 -13.29 -24.03 -27.69
CA LEU A 313 -13.73 -24.85 -28.82
C LEU A 313 -14.33 -23.98 -29.94
N THR A 314 -15.03 -22.90 -29.57
CA THR A 314 -15.57 -21.94 -30.54
C THR A 314 -14.45 -21.20 -31.28
N LEU A 315 -13.39 -20.80 -30.57
CA LEU A 315 -12.21 -20.17 -31.16
C LEU A 315 -11.49 -21.11 -32.14
N LEU A 316 -11.18 -22.34 -31.70
CA LEU A 316 -10.59 -23.37 -32.57
C LEU A 316 -11.43 -23.63 -33.83
N GLY A 317 -12.75 -23.75 -33.68
CA GLY A 317 -13.64 -23.94 -34.82
C GLY A 317 -13.66 -22.74 -35.78
N LYS A 318 -13.43 -21.51 -35.30
CA LYS A 318 -13.28 -20.34 -36.17
C LYS A 318 -11.94 -20.36 -36.92
N ALA A 319 -10.85 -20.69 -36.23
CA ALA A 319 -9.53 -20.81 -36.84
C ALA A 319 -9.50 -21.86 -37.96
N LEU A 320 -10.04 -23.05 -37.71
CA LEU A 320 -10.14 -24.15 -38.69
C LEU A 320 -11.00 -23.79 -39.91
N ARG A 321 -12.07 -23.00 -39.72
CA ARG A 321 -12.89 -22.51 -40.84
C ARG A 321 -12.18 -21.44 -41.67
N ARG A 322 -11.32 -20.64 -41.03
CA ARG A 322 -10.51 -19.60 -41.71
C ARG A 322 -9.40 -20.24 -42.53
N ASP A 323 -8.74 -21.26 -41.99
CA ASP A 323 -7.68 -22.00 -42.66
C ASP A 323 -7.67 -23.48 -42.27
N ALA A 324 -8.20 -24.33 -43.15
CA ALA A 324 -8.29 -25.78 -42.90
C ALA A 324 -6.93 -26.48 -42.88
N SER A 325 -5.86 -25.88 -43.41
CA SER A 325 -4.52 -26.47 -43.40
C SER A 325 -3.93 -26.56 -41.99
N THR A 326 -4.43 -25.75 -41.05
CA THR A 326 -4.04 -25.74 -39.64
C THR A 326 -4.56 -26.94 -38.83
N ALA A 327 -5.41 -27.79 -39.41
CA ALA A 327 -6.06 -28.89 -38.71
C ALA A 327 -5.08 -29.88 -38.05
N GLY A 328 -3.95 -30.16 -38.69
CA GLY A 328 -2.93 -31.08 -38.15
C GLY A 328 -2.28 -30.56 -36.85
N GLU A 329 -2.26 -29.25 -36.65
CA GLU A 329 -1.67 -28.61 -35.47
C GLU A 329 -2.72 -28.33 -34.38
N LEU A 330 -3.95 -27.95 -34.77
CA LEU A 330 -4.99 -27.55 -33.81
C LEU A 330 -5.81 -28.72 -33.22
N LEU A 331 -6.08 -29.78 -33.99
CA LEU A 331 -6.93 -30.89 -33.53
C LEU A 331 -6.31 -31.74 -32.41
N PRO A 332 -4.98 -31.98 -32.36
CA PRO A 332 -4.36 -32.71 -31.24
C PRO A 332 -4.64 -32.09 -29.86
N SER A 333 -4.87 -30.78 -29.78
CA SER A 333 -5.20 -30.09 -28.52
C SER A 333 -6.57 -30.45 -27.95
N VAL A 334 -7.44 -31.12 -28.72
CA VAL A 334 -8.81 -31.49 -28.33
C VAL A 334 -8.94 -32.98 -27.98
N ALA A 335 -7.87 -33.77 -28.18
CA ALA A 335 -7.83 -35.21 -27.94
C ALA A 335 -7.56 -35.56 -26.48
#